data_AF-A0A7K3IYZ2-F1
#
_entry.id   AF-A0A7K3IYZ2-F1
#
_cell.length_a   1.000
_cell.length_b   1.000
_cell.length_c   1.000
_cell.angle_alpha   90.00
_cell.angle_beta   90.00
_cell.angle_gamma   90.00
#
_symmetry.space_group_name_H-M   'P 1'
#
loop_
_entity.id
_entity.type
_entity.pdbx_description
1 polymer ?
#
loop_
_entity_poly.entity_id
_entity_poly.type
_entity_poly.pdbx_seq_one_letter_code
_entity_poly.pdbx_strand_id
1 'polypeptide(L)'
;EGERPSAYIIVLGDKSIAESFGVDHGIAAQSIMLGATEEGLGGCIIASVKREQLRNELRIPEKYEILLVLALGRPVEKVIVDEIKDGDIKYWRDPEKNHHVPKRPLNEIILNL
;
A
#
# COMPACT_ATOMS: atom_id res chain seq x y z
N GLU A 1 18.30 -5.33 -11.25
CA GLU A 1 18.66 -4.55 -10.04
C GLU A 1 18.16 -3.13 -10.24
N GLY A 2 17.67 -2.46 -9.19
CA GLY A 2 17.11 -1.09 -9.29
C GLY A 2 15.57 -0.98 -9.18
N GLU A 3 14.84 -2.09 -9.29
CA GLU A 3 13.37 -2.12 -9.12
C GLU A 3 12.92 -2.42 -7.68
N ARG A 4 13.87 -2.68 -6.77
CA ARG A 4 13.55 -2.97 -5.36
C ARG A 4 13.34 -1.64 -4.61
N PRO A 5 12.33 -1.57 -3.72
CA PRO A 5 12.18 -0.45 -2.81
C PRO A 5 13.48 -0.17 -2.05
N SER A 6 13.84 1.11 -1.93
CA SER A 6 15.05 1.53 -1.23
C SER A 6 14.86 1.55 0.28
N ALA A 7 13.61 1.65 0.75
CA ALA A 7 13.25 1.67 2.15
C ALA A 7 11.92 0.96 2.41
N TYR A 8 11.75 0.52 3.66
CA TYR A 8 10.51 -0.06 4.17
C TYR A 8 10.18 0.55 5.53
N ILE A 9 8.91 0.87 5.76
CA ILE A 9 8.36 1.24 7.07
C ILE A 9 7.44 0.12 7.52
N ILE A 10 7.59 -0.36 8.75
CA ILE A 10 6.68 -1.35 9.34
C ILE A 10 5.73 -0.61 10.28
N VAL A 11 4.44 -0.65 9.96
CA VAL A 11 3.40 -0.04 10.79
C VAL A 11 3.02 -1.05 11.87
N LEU A 12 3.26 -0.67 13.13
CA LEU A 12 3.02 -1.50 14.30
C LEU A 12 1.84 -0.97 15.12
N GLY A 13 1.01 -1.87 15.61
CA GLY A 13 -0.01 -1.57 16.62
C GLY A 13 0.42 -2.07 18.00
N ASP A 14 0.40 -1.20 19.02
CA ASP A 14 0.73 -1.56 20.41
C ASP A 14 -0.49 -2.18 21.13
N LYS A 15 -0.44 -3.49 21.38
CA LYS A 15 -1.52 -4.23 22.05
C LYS A 15 -1.70 -3.87 23.52
N SER A 16 -0.75 -3.14 24.12
CA SER A 16 -0.93 -2.61 25.47
C SER A 16 -1.81 -1.35 25.51
N ILE A 17 -2.04 -0.71 24.36
CA ILE A 17 -2.88 0.49 24.23
C ILE A 17 -4.27 0.11 23.70
N ALA A 18 -4.33 -0.74 22.68
CA ALA A 18 -5.58 -1.17 22.07
C ALA A 18 -5.48 -2.61 21.53
N GLU A 19 -6.55 -3.39 21.65
CA GLU A 19 -6.62 -4.75 21.12
C GLU A 19 -6.96 -4.79 19.61
N SER A 20 -7.54 -3.71 19.07
CA SER A 20 -7.88 -3.55 17.65
C SER A 20 -7.53 -2.15 17.17
N PHE A 21 -7.05 -2.06 15.93
CA PHE A 21 -6.53 -0.81 15.34
C PHE A 21 -7.43 -0.21 14.27
N GLY A 22 -8.59 -0.82 14.02
CA GLY A 22 -9.66 -0.28 13.17
C GLY A 22 -9.17 0.32 11.85
N VAL A 23 -9.43 1.61 11.65
CA VAL A 23 -9.10 2.34 10.41
C VAL A 23 -7.81 3.15 10.50
N ASP A 24 -7.25 3.33 11.69
CA ASP A 24 -6.20 4.31 11.97
C ASP A 24 -4.92 4.06 11.18
N HIS A 25 -4.52 2.79 11.06
CA HIS A 25 -3.35 2.40 10.30
C HIS A 25 -3.49 2.65 8.80
N GLY A 26 -4.73 2.61 8.26
CA GLY A 26 -5.02 3.00 6.88
C GLY A 26 -4.90 4.51 6.67
N ILE A 27 -5.39 5.31 7.61
CA ILE A 27 -5.27 6.78 7.60
C ILE A 27 -3.79 7.19 7.66
N ALA A 28 -3.03 6.59 8.58
CA ALA A 28 -1.60 6.83 8.72
C ALA A 28 -0.83 6.43 7.44
N ALA A 29 -1.10 5.23 6.91
CA ALA A 29 -0.43 4.73 5.71
C ALA A 29 -0.71 5.63 4.49
N GLN A 30 -1.97 6.03 4.28
CA GLN A 30 -2.33 6.91 3.17
C GLN A 30 -1.67 8.29 3.29
N SER A 31 -1.62 8.86 4.50
CA SER A 31 -0.96 10.14 4.75
C SER A 31 0.55 10.07 4.43
N ILE A 32 1.22 8.99 4.83
CA ILE A 32 2.63 8.74 4.50
C ILE A 32 2.83 8.60 2.99
N MET A 33 1.96 7.88 2.28
CA MET A 33 2.06 7.72 0.82
C MET A 33 1.88 9.04 0.06
N LEU A 34 0.97 9.91 0.54
CA LEU A 34 0.78 11.24 -0.03
C LEU A 34 2.02 12.12 0.18
N GLY A 35 2.59 12.14 1.39
CA GLY A 35 3.85 12.85 1.66
C GLY A 35 5.03 12.29 0.85
N ALA A 36 5.11 10.97 0.66
CA ALA A 36 6.12 10.37 -0.22
C ALA A 36 5.96 10.87 -1.66
N THR A 37 4.72 10.96 -2.16
CA THR A 37 4.42 11.47 -3.50
C THR A 37 4.82 12.94 -3.65
N GLU A 38 4.53 13.77 -2.64
CA GLU A 38 4.93 15.18 -2.58
C GLU A 38 6.45 15.36 -2.70
N GLU A 39 7.22 14.49 -2.04
CA GLU A 39 8.68 14.46 -2.08
C GLU A 39 9.27 13.80 -3.35
N GLY A 40 8.43 13.46 -4.34
CA GLY A 40 8.86 12.83 -5.59
C GLY A 40 9.26 11.35 -5.45
N LEU A 41 8.84 10.69 -4.38
CA LEU A 41 8.95 9.26 -4.16
C LEU A 41 7.65 8.55 -4.54
N GLY A 42 7.74 7.23 -4.68
CA GLY A 42 6.59 6.34 -4.77
C GLY A 42 6.59 5.34 -3.63
N GLY A 43 5.47 4.66 -3.46
CA GLY A 43 5.37 3.60 -2.47
C GLY A 43 4.28 2.58 -2.75
N CYS A 44 4.31 1.50 -1.97
CA CYS A 44 3.32 0.43 -2.00
C CYS A 44 2.93 0.04 -0.58
N ILE A 45 1.63 0.02 -0.29
CA ILE A 45 1.08 -0.48 0.96
C ILE A 45 0.90 -2.00 0.85
N ILE A 46 1.56 -2.76 1.71
CA ILE A 46 1.62 -4.22 1.63
C ILE A 46 1.03 -4.82 2.92
N ALA A 47 -0.13 -5.44 2.80
CA ALA A 47 -0.76 -6.21 3.87
C ALA A 47 -0.41 -7.72 3.80
N SER A 48 -0.12 -8.22 2.60
CA SER A 48 0.26 -9.62 2.37
C SER A 48 1.75 -9.80 2.66
N VAL A 49 2.07 -10.07 3.92
CA VAL A 49 3.45 -10.24 4.40
C VAL A 49 3.54 -11.48 5.29
N LYS A 50 4.73 -12.09 5.34
CA LYS A 50 5.05 -13.21 6.24
C LYS A 50 5.31 -12.68 7.66
N ARG A 51 4.26 -12.35 8.39
CA ARG A 51 4.32 -11.66 9.70
C ARG A 51 5.26 -12.33 10.71
N GLU A 52 5.12 -13.64 10.90
CA GLU A 52 5.99 -14.39 11.83
C GLU A 52 7.46 -14.35 11.44
N GLN A 53 7.75 -14.51 10.14
CA GLN A 53 9.13 -14.43 9.65
C GLN A 53 9.68 -13.01 9.86
N LEU A 54 8.91 -11.98 9.50
CA LEU A 54 9.31 -10.58 9.65
C LEU A 54 9.54 -10.21 11.12
N ARG A 55 8.67 -10.70 12.02
CA ARG A 55 8.81 -10.53 13.47
C ARG A 55 10.13 -11.10 13.98
N ASN A 56 10.45 -12.33 13.60
CA ASN A 56 11.65 -13.02 14.06
C ASN A 56 12.93 -12.35 13.55
N GLU A 57 12.99 -12.05 12.25
CA GLU A 57 14.17 -11.41 11.63
C GLU A 57 14.46 -10.03 12.22
N LEU A 58 13.41 -9.24 12.49
CA LEU A 58 13.53 -7.88 13.01
C LEU A 58 13.39 -7.79 14.53
N ARG A 59 13.25 -8.93 15.22
CA ARG A 59 13.09 -9.05 16.67
C ARG A 59 11.98 -8.15 17.23
N ILE A 60 10.83 -8.11 16.55
CA ILE A 60 9.70 -7.26 16.93
C ILE A 60 8.99 -7.89 18.15
N PRO A 61 8.89 -7.19 19.30
CA PRO A 61 8.23 -7.72 20.49
C PRO A 61 6.78 -8.17 20.23
N GLU A 62 6.33 -9.24 20.92
CA GLU A 62 4.98 -9.81 20.78
C GLU A 62 3.84 -8.82 21.09
N LYS A 63 4.11 -7.83 21.94
CA LYS A 63 3.15 -6.76 22.23
C LYS A 63 2.82 -5.88 21.02
N TYR A 64 3.62 -5.93 19.96
CA TYR A 64 3.38 -5.20 18.71
C TYR A 64 2.80 -6.10 17.63
N GLU A 65 1.65 -5.72 17.08
CA GLU A 65 1.09 -6.33 15.88
C GLU A 65 1.65 -5.70 14.62
N ILE A 66 2.04 -6.51 13.64
CA ILE A 66 2.44 -6.03 12.31
C ILE A 66 1.18 -5.80 11.46
N LEU A 67 0.82 -4.54 11.29
CA LEU A 67 -0.40 -4.15 10.57
C LEU A 67 -0.14 -4.10 9.06
N LEU A 68 0.82 -3.27 8.64
CA LEU A 68 1.17 -3.02 7.24
C LEU A 68 2.69 -2.86 7.09
N VAL A 69 3.18 -3.10 5.86
CA VAL A 69 4.52 -2.68 5.44
C VAL A 69 4.37 -1.66 4.31
N LEU A 70 5.06 -0.53 4.42
CA LEU A 70 5.09 0.50 3.39
C LEU A 70 6.44 0.44 2.69
N ALA A 71 6.46 -0.01 1.44
CA ALA A 71 7.63 0.07 0.58
C ALA A 71 7.76 1.49 0.03
N LEU A 72 8.97 2.05 0.00
CA LEU A 72 9.27 3.39 -0.49
C LEU A 72 10.51 3.39 -1.41
N GLY A 73 10.50 4.26 -2.43
CA GLY A 73 11.64 4.44 -3.32
C GLY A 73 11.37 5.42 -4.44
N ARG A 74 12.38 5.66 -5.28
CA ARG A 74 12.20 6.46 -6.51
C ARG A 74 11.40 5.64 -7.54
N PRO A 75 10.29 6.15 -8.08
CA PRO A 75 9.52 5.44 -9.10
C PRO A 75 10.34 5.16 -10.36
N VAL A 76 10.21 3.95 -10.90
CA VAL A 76 10.83 3.54 -12.18
C VAL A 76 9.80 3.03 -13.19
N GLU A 77 8.55 2.86 -12.76
CA GLU A 77 7.40 2.50 -13.61
C GLU A 77 6.48 3.71 -13.77
N LYS A 78 5.83 3.83 -14.93
CA LYS A 78 4.78 4.81 -15.18
C LYS A 78 3.43 4.18 -14.85
N VAL A 79 2.68 4.79 -13.94
CA VAL A 79 1.33 4.34 -13.56
C VAL A 79 0.29 5.15 -14.34
N ILE A 80 -0.67 4.45 -14.95
CA ILE A 80 -1.80 5.03 -15.69
C ILE A 80 -3.07 4.56 -15.02
N VAL A 81 -3.96 5.52 -14.71
CA VAL A 81 -5.29 5.23 -14.18
C VAL A 81 -6.24 5.16 -15.35
N ASP A 82 -6.89 4.01 -15.52
CA ASP A 82 -7.92 3.80 -16.53
C ASP A 82 -9.30 3.77 -15.88
N GLU A 83 -10.33 4.14 -16.64
CA GLU A 83 -11.69 3.79 -16.26
C GLU A 83 -11.91 2.29 -16.47
N ILE A 84 -12.58 1.66 -15.51
CA ILE A 84 -12.89 0.23 -15.56
C ILE A 84 -13.73 -0.13 -16.79
N LYS A 85 -13.49 -1.33 -17.36
CA LYS A 85 -14.30 -1.89 -18.45
C LYS A 85 -14.80 -3.26 -18.02
N ASP A 86 -16.08 -3.54 -18.28
CA ASP A 86 -16.72 -4.83 -18.00
C ASP A 86 -16.55 -5.34 -16.55
N GLY A 87 -16.35 -4.42 -15.60
CA GLY A 87 -16.13 -4.75 -14.19
C GLY A 87 -14.75 -5.35 -13.85
N ASP A 88 -13.79 -5.39 -14.77
CA ASP A 88 -12.45 -5.94 -14.50
C ASP A 88 -11.55 -4.94 -13.78
N ILE A 89 -11.28 -5.21 -12.50
CA ILE A 89 -10.43 -4.40 -11.62
C ILE A 89 -8.95 -4.80 -11.63
N LYS A 90 -8.57 -5.85 -12.37
CA LYS A 90 -7.20 -6.35 -12.35
C LYS A 90 -6.28 -5.34 -13.02
N TYR A 91 -5.21 -4.96 -12.33
CA TYR A 91 -4.13 -4.21 -12.94
C TYR A 91 -3.43 -5.06 -14.00
N TRP A 92 -2.85 -4.41 -15.00
CA TRP A 92 -2.13 -5.06 -16.08
C TRP A 92 -0.94 -4.20 -16.55
N ARG A 93 -0.09 -4.76 -17.40
CA ARG A 93 1.04 -4.04 -18.01
C ARG A 93 0.92 -4.07 -19.52
N ASP A 94 1.16 -2.94 -20.16
CA ASP A 94 1.15 -2.82 -21.62
C ASP A 94 2.51 -3.25 -22.23
N PRO A 95 2.63 -3.29 -23.58
CA PRO A 95 3.90 -3.63 -24.24
C PRO A 95 5.07 -2.68 -23.92
N GLU A 96 4.78 -1.44 -23.50
CA GLU A 96 5.76 -0.44 -23.06
C GLU A 96 6.11 -0.57 -21.56
N LYS A 97 5.51 -1.55 -20.87
CA LYS A 97 5.61 -1.79 -19.41
C LYS A 97 4.98 -0.70 -18.54
N ASN A 98 4.10 0.14 -19.07
CA ASN A 98 3.28 1.02 -18.25
C ASN A 98 2.34 0.19 -17.37
N HIS A 99 2.14 0.60 -16.12
CA HIS A 99 1.30 -0.07 -15.15
C HIS A 99 -0.11 0.53 -15.16
N HIS A 100 -1.07 -0.22 -15.67
CA HIS A 100 -2.46 0.22 -15.81
C HIS A 100 -3.30 -0.23 -14.61
N VAL A 101 -3.99 0.72 -13.98
CA VAL A 101 -4.82 0.50 -12.79
C VAL A 101 -6.26 0.92 -13.09
N PRO A 102 -7.16 -0.04 -13.39
CA PRO A 102 -8.57 0.25 -13.60
C PRO A 102 -9.24 0.78 -12.31
N LYS A 103 -9.98 1.89 -12.42
CA LYS A 103 -10.76 2.50 -11.34
C LYS A 103 -12.21 2.68 -11.74
N ARG A 104 -13.11 2.46 -10.79
CA ARG A 104 -14.54 2.68 -10.98
C ARG A 104 -14.82 4.17 -11.20
N PRO A 105 -15.71 4.54 -12.13
CA PRO A 105 -16.15 5.91 -12.28
C PRO A 105 -17.01 6.35 -11.09
N LEU A 106 -17.13 7.66 -10.90
CA LEU A 106 -17.80 8.25 -9.74
C LEU A 106 -19.27 7.83 -9.60
N ASN A 107 -19.97 7.70 -10.73
CA ASN A 107 -21.37 7.29 -10.79
C ASN A 107 -21.61 5.83 -10.37
N GLU A 108 -20.59 4.98 -10.36
CA GLU A 108 -20.69 3.61 -9.83
C GLU A 108 -20.51 3.55 -8.31
N ILE A 109 -19.84 4.54 -7.70
CA ILE A 109 -19.55 4.56 -6.26
C ILE A 109 -20.49 5.47 -5.46
N ILE A 110 -21.22 6.38 -6.12
CA ILE A 110 -22.32 7.15 -5.52
C ILE A 110 -23.62 6.38 -5.73
N LEU A 111 -24.21 5.89 -4.64
CA LEU A 111 -25.47 5.16 -4.68
C LEU A 111 -26.64 6.11 -4.43
N ASN A 112 -27.67 6.02 -5.29
CA ASN A 112 -28.98 6.63 -5.03
C ASN A 112 -29.86 5.55 -4.38
N LEU A 113 -29.94 5.58 -3.06
CA LEU A 113 -30.72 4.63 -2.24
C LEU A 113 -32.06 5.22 -1.83
#